data_AF-A0A849KIR2-F1
#
_entry.id   AF-A0A849KIR2-F1
#
_cell.length_a   1.000
_cell.length_b   1.000
_cell.length_c   1.000
_cell.angle_alpha   90.00
_cell.angle_beta   90.00
_cell.angle_gamma   90.00
#
_symmetry.space_group_name_H-M   'P 1'
#
loop_
_entity.id
_entity.type
_entity.pdbx_description
1 polymer ?
#
loop_
_entity_poly.entity_id
_entity_poly.type
_entity_poly.pdbx_seq_one_letter_code
_entity_poly.pdbx_strand_id
1 'polypeptide(L)'
;MSSVPHDAPTELTASGGASTQESRPGRMLRPLGMVLVVLVVGILVTLLSWDVTRNLARQTELRRFEYRTIRIVGDMRHALEADEVLLRSVAALFSVGGGISRAQWRDYFNVMESGTRSPGRLWLGFAQRVPAADRETHERLARADGLATYGVRANEQRAEYYPLAYFRAFGTQDRRPLGLDLQEDHGA
;
A
#
# COMPACT_ATOMS: atom_id res chain seq x y z
N MET A 1 -72.79 -98.34 -38.84
CA MET A 1 -73.32 -98.32 -37.45
C MET A 1 -72.14 -98.08 -36.52
N SER A 2 -72.16 -97.16 -35.55
CA SER A 2 -73.22 -96.20 -35.15
C SER A 2 -72.61 -94.98 -34.40
N SER A 3 -73.36 -93.85 -34.33
CA SER A 3 -73.41 -92.83 -33.23
C SER A 3 -72.15 -92.58 -32.34
N VAL A 4 -71.50 -91.41 -32.20
CA VAL A 4 -71.91 -89.96 -32.24
C VAL A 4 -73.03 -89.62 -31.25
N PRO A 5 -73.00 -88.51 -30.45
CA PRO A 5 -71.98 -87.46 -30.21
C PRO A 5 -71.34 -87.59 -28.77
N HIS A 6 -70.78 -86.61 -28.02
CA HIS A 6 -70.60 -85.14 -28.14
C HIS A 6 -69.40 -84.60 -27.29
N ASP A 7 -69.46 -83.28 -26.97
CA ASP A 7 -68.82 -82.46 -25.93
C ASP A 7 -67.48 -81.73 -26.22
N ALA A 8 -67.48 -80.45 -25.85
CA ALA A 8 -66.36 -79.51 -25.81
C ALA A 8 -66.67 -78.41 -24.75
N PRO A 9 -65.66 -77.77 -24.14
CA PRO A 9 -65.25 -76.50 -24.74
C PRO A 9 -63.74 -76.20 -24.72
N THR A 10 -63.39 -75.41 -25.73
CA THR A 10 -62.27 -74.46 -25.88
C THR A 10 -61.57 -73.97 -24.60
N GLU A 11 -60.23 -74.00 -24.62
CA GLU A 11 -59.40 -72.80 -24.40
C GLU A 11 -58.25 -72.75 -25.42
N LEU A 12 -57.91 -71.55 -25.91
CA LEU A 12 -56.78 -71.28 -26.79
C LEU A 12 -55.88 -70.23 -26.13
N THR A 13 -54.68 -70.62 -25.70
CA THR A 13 -53.46 -69.80 -25.52
C THR A 13 -52.32 -70.70 -25.02
N ALA A 14 -51.04 -70.44 -25.24
CA ALA A 14 -50.40 -69.33 -25.95
C ALA A 14 -49.25 -69.81 -26.87
N SER A 15 -48.80 -68.93 -27.76
CA SER A 15 -47.72 -69.16 -28.72
C SER A 15 -46.35 -69.42 -28.09
N GLY A 16 -45.62 -70.37 -28.70
CA GLY A 16 -44.16 -70.48 -28.93
C GLY A 16 -43.15 -69.64 -28.14
N GLY A 17 -42.04 -70.29 -27.75
CA GLY A 17 -40.92 -69.66 -27.04
C GLY A 17 -39.62 -70.46 -26.95
N ALA A 18 -39.31 -71.31 -27.93
CA ALA A 18 -38.03 -72.05 -27.96
C ALA A 18 -36.87 -71.15 -28.41
N SER A 19 -36.40 -70.27 -27.52
CA SER A 19 -35.21 -69.45 -27.75
C SER A 19 -34.46 -69.19 -26.44
N THR A 20 -33.39 -69.95 -26.21
CA THR A 20 -32.29 -69.59 -25.30
C THR A 20 -31.74 -68.24 -25.74
N GLN A 21 -32.06 -67.17 -25.00
CA GLN A 21 -31.62 -65.82 -25.34
C GLN A 21 -30.16 -65.63 -24.92
N GLU A 22 -29.23 -66.14 -25.75
CA GLU A 22 -27.80 -65.88 -25.61
C GLU A 22 -27.53 -64.38 -25.55
N SER A 23 -27.02 -63.93 -24.40
CA SER A 23 -26.59 -62.55 -24.16
C SER A 23 -25.30 -62.25 -24.94
N ARG A 24 -25.43 -61.94 -26.24
CA ARG A 24 -24.31 -61.51 -27.09
C ARG A 24 -23.76 -60.14 -26.65
N PRO A 25 -22.54 -60.03 -26.11
CA PRO A 25 -21.94 -58.74 -25.72
C PRO A 25 -21.36 -58.00 -26.93
N GLY A 26 -22.18 -57.81 -27.98
CA GLY A 26 -21.76 -57.28 -29.27
C GLY A 26 -22.13 -55.81 -29.46
N ARG A 27 -21.11 -54.95 -29.62
CA ARG A 27 -21.20 -53.53 -30.09
C ARG A 27 -21.64 -52.44 -29.08
N MET A 28 -21.65 -52.69 -27.77
CA MET A 28 -21.83 -51.60 -26.76
C MET A 28 -20.66 -50.60 -26.69
N LEU A 29 -19.53 -50.87 -27.36
CA LEU A 29 -18.34 -50.00 -27.38
C LEU A 29 -18.57 -48.66 -28.14
N ARG A 30 -19.51 -48.60 -29.09
CA ARG A 30 -19.76 -47.38 -29.89
C ARG A 30 -20.28 -46.18 -29.08
N PRO A 31 -21.35 -46.28 -28.27
CA PRO A 31 -21.80 -45.17 -27.43
C PRO A 31 -20.74 -44.77 -26.38
N LEU A 32 -20.02 -45.75 -25.81
CA LEU A 32 -18.99 -45.49 -24.81
C LEU A 32 -17.83 -44.63 -25.38
N GLY A 33 -17.40 -44.91 -26.61
CA GLY A 33 -16.40 -44.09 -27.30
C GLY A 33 -16.88 -42.65 -27.54
N MET A 34 -18.15 -42.43 -27.84
CA MET A 34 -18.70 -41.08 -28.04
C MET A 34 -18.77 -40.29 -26.73
N VAL A 35 -19.14 -40.93 -25.62
CA VAL A 35 -19.09 -40.33 -24.28
C VAL A 35 -17.65 -39.97 -23.90
N LEU A 36 -16.68 -40.84 -24.18
CA LEU A 36 -15.27 -40.57 -23.91
C LEU A 36 -14.73 -39.37 -24.71
N VAL A 37 -15.12 -39.22 -25.98
CA VAL A 37 -14.74 -38.05 -26.80
C VAL A 37 -15.31 -36.76 -26.21
N VAL A 38 -16.59 -36.74 -25.82
CA VAL A 38 -17.21 -35.56 -25.19
C VAL A 38 -16.53 -35.21 -23.86
N LEU A 39 -16.19 -36.22 -23.05
CA LEU A 39 -15.46 -36.03 -21.80
C LEU A 39 -14.06 -35.43 -22.02
N VAL A 40 -13.28 -35.97 -22.97
CA VAL A 40 -11.93 -35.47 -23.30
C VAL A 40 -11.98 -34.04 -23.83
N VAL A 41 -12.96 -33.70 -24.69
CA VAL A 41 -13.15 -32.33 -25.19
C VAL A 41 -13.53 -31.38 -24.06
N GLY A 42 -14.44 -31.77 -23.17
CA GLY A 42 -14.82 -30.96 -22.00
C GLY A 42 -13.65 -30.69 -21.05
N ILE A 43 -12.84 -31.71 -20.78
CA ILE A 43 -11.61 -31.58 -19.97
C ILE A 43 -10.61 -30.65 -20.65
N LEU A 44 -10.38 -30.80 -21.97
CA LEU A 44 -9.43 -29.97 -22.72
C LEU A 44 -9.85 -28.49 -22.72
N VAL A 45 -11.13 -28.19 -22.96
CA VAL A 45 -11.68 -26.82 -22.88
C VAL A 45 -11.53 -26.25 -21.46
N THR A 46 -11.78 -27.05 -20.43
CA THR A 46 -11.63 -26.64 -19.03
C THR A 46 -10.17 -26.30 -18.69
N LEU A 47 -9.22 -27.14 -19.11
CA LEU A 47 -7.79 -26.93 -18.88
C LEU A 47 -7.25 -25.70 -19.63
N LEU A 48 -7.65 -25.49 -20.89
CA LEU A 48 -7.28 -24.31 -21.67
C LEU A 48 -7.84 -23.02 -21.05
N SER A 49 -9.12 -23.02 -20.66
CA SER A 49 -9.75 -21.88 -19.98
C SER A 49 -9.07 -21.56 -18.64
N TRP A 50 -8.70 -22.61 -17.89
CA TRP A 50 -7.96 -22.47 -16.63
C TRP A 50 -6.58 -21.86 -16.81
N ASP A 51 -5.78 -22.31 -17.79
CA ASP A 51 -4.43 -21.76 -17.98
C ASP A 51 -4.45 -20.30 -18.48
N VAL A 52 -5.35 -19.97 -19.42
CA VAL A 52 -5.58 -18.58 -19.86
C VAL A 52 -5.95 -17.70 -18.67
N THR A 53 -6.90 -18.13 -17.84
CA THR A 53 -7.33 -17.39 -16.64
C THR A 53 -6.17 -17.24 -15.63
N ARG A 54 -5.38 -18.31 -15.42
CA ARG A 54 -4.26 -18.33 -14.48
C ARG A 54 -3.08 -17.46 -14.92
N ASN A 55 -2.84 -17.35 -16.23
CA ASN A 55 -1.80 -16.47 -16.78
C ASN A 55 -2.25 -15.00 -16.80
N LEU A 56 -3.51 -14.72 -17.12
CA LEU A 56 -4.10 -13.38 -16.97
C LEU A 56 -4.08 -12.91 -15.51
N ALA A 57 -4.39 -13.78 -14.54
CA ALA A 57 -4.28 -13.47 -13.12
C ALA A 57 -2.84 -13.11 -12.72
N ARG A 58 -1.84 -13.91 -13.11
CA ARG A 58 -0.42 -13.61 -12.83
C ARG A 58 0.05 -12.29 -13.44
N GLN A 59 -0.28 -12.02 -14.71
CA GLN A 59 0.06 -10.74 -15.34
C GLN A 59 -0.64 -9.55 -14.66
N THR A 60 -1.87 -9.75 -14.17
CA THR A 60 -2.63 -8.71 -13.47
C THR A 60 -2.00 -8.37 -12.12
N GLU A 61 -1.57 -9.36 -11.34
CA GLU A 61 -0.87 -9.12 -10.07
C GLU A 61 0.51 -8.48 -10.25
N LEU A 62 1.28 -8.86 -11.27
CA LEU A 62 2.55 -8.19 -11.59
C LEU A 62 2.34 -6.71 -11.94
N ARG A 63 1.41 -6.40 -12.86
CA ARG A 63 1.08 -5.00 -13.21
C ARG A 63 0.54 -4.20 -12.02
N ARG A 64 -0.24 -4.83 -11.12
CA ARG A 64 -0.70 -4.22 -9.86
C ARG A 64 0.46 -3.91 -8.92
N PHE A 65 1.46 -4.80 -8.83
CA PHE A 65 2.66 -4.58 -8.02
C PHE A 65 3.54 -3.46 -8.60
N GLU A 66 3.83 -3.50 -9.90
CA GLU A 66 4.60 -2.47 -10.61
C GLU A 66 3.95 -1.08 -10.44
N TYR A 67 2.65 -0.95 -10.70
CA TYR A 67 1.91 0.30 -10.54
C TYR A 67 1.94 0.83 -9.09
N ARG A 68 1.80 -0.04 -8.09
CA ARG A 68 1.91 0.35 -6.66
C ARG A 68 3.32 0.86 -6.35
N THR A 69 4.36 0.18 -6.80
CA THR A 69 5.76 0.56 -6.57
C THR A 69 6.09 1.89 -7.25
N ILE A 70 5.70 2.07 -8.51
CA ILE A 70 5.90 3.32 -9.25
C ILE A 70 5.19 4.49 -8.55
N ARG A 71 3.94 4.28 -8.09
CA ARG A 71 3.20 5.31 -7.36
C ARG A 71 3.88 5.67 -6.04
N ILE A 72 4.23 4.70 -5.21
CA ILE A 72 4.90 4.93 -3.92
C ILE A 72 6.23 5.69 -4.09
N VAL A 73 7.02 5.34 -5.11
CA VAL A 73 8.28 6.06 -5.43
C VAL A 73 8.00 7.48 -5.94
N GLY A 74 6.91 7.69 -6.68
CA GLY A 74 6.45 9.03 -7.07
C GLY A 74 6.01 9.88 -5.86
N ASP A 75 5.17 9.30 -5.00
CA ASP A 75 4.67 9.94 -3.76
C ASP A 75 5.86 10.36 -2.87
N MET A 76 6.87 9.49 -2.70
CA MET A 76 8.09 9.78 -1.95
C MET A 76 8.95 10.88 -2.57
N ARG A 77 9.14 10.89 -3.91
CA ARG A 77 9.89 11.95 -4.60
C ARG A 77 9.20 13.30 -4.45
N HIS A 78 7.89 13.34 -4.65
CA HIS A 78 7.12 14.58 -4.54
C HIS A 78 7.15 15.15 -3.11
N ALA A 79 7.14 14.29 -2.09
CA ALA A 79 7.34 14.71 -0.69
C ALA A 79 8.73 15.35 -0.47
N LEU A 80 9.80 14.74 -1.00
CA LEU A 80 11.17 15.27 -0.90
C LEU A 80 11.35 16.58 -1.67
N GLU A 81 10.78 16.69 -2.87
CA GLU A 81 10.77 17.94 -3.66
C GLU A 81 10.05 19.07 -2.91
N ALA A 82 8.90 18.78 -2.29
CA ALA A 82 8.16 19.74 -1.49
C ALA A 82 8.89 20.15 -0.20
N ASP A 83 9.61 19.22 0.44
CA ASP A 83 10.48 19.51 1.60
C ASP A 83 11.70 20.35 1.18
N GLU A 84 12.30 20.09 0.01
CA GLU A 84 13.44 20.85 -0.51
C GLU A 84 13.05 22.30 -0.88
N VAL A 85 11.87 22.51 -1.50
CA VAL A 85 11.31 23.85 -1.75
C VAL A 85 11.03 24.59 -0.44
N LEU A 86 10.47 23.91 0.56
CA LEU A 86 10.21 24.46 1.89
C LEU A 86 11.50 24.87 2.62
N LEU A 87 12.54 24.04 2.58
CA LEU A 87 13.84 24.38 3.19
C LEU A 87 14.48 25.59 2.50
N ARG A 88 14.40 25.70 1.16
CA ARG A 88 14.84 26.90 0.43
C ARG A 88 14.01 28.14 0.80
N SER A 89 12.69 28.03 0.94
CA SER A 89 11.85 29.20 1.26
C SER A 89 12.09 29.72 2.69
N VAL A 90 12.36 28.82 3.64
CA VAL A 90 12.80 29.21 5.00
C VAL A 90 14.20 29.82 4.98
N ALA A 91 15.15 29.25 4.23
CA ALA A 91 16.49 29.82 4.10
C ALA A 91 16.47 31.24 3.48
N ALA A 92 15.62 31.46 2.48
CA ALA A 92 15.41 32.77 1.88
C ALA A 92 14.75 33.78 2.85
N LEU A 93 13.82 33.33 3.69
CA LEU A 93 13.20 34.18 4.72
C LEU A 93 14.23 34.73 5.73
N PHE A 94 15.26 33.93 6.06
CA PHE A 94 16.35 34.36 6.94
C PHE A 94 17.50 35.10 6.23
N SER A 95 17.52 35.18 4.89
CA SER A 95 18.58 35.89 4.15
C SER A 95 18.23 37.34 3.75
N VAL A 96 16.95 37.70 3.74
CA VAL A 96 16.45 39.01 3.30
C VAL A 96 16.32 40.03 4.44
N GLY A 97 16.41 39.59 5.71
CA GLY A 97 16.33 40.44 6.89
C GLY A 97 17.31 40.01 7.99
N GLY A 98 17.61 40.90 8.94
CA GLY A 98 18.51 40.66 10.07
C GLY A 98 17.94 39.73 11.16
N GLY A 99 17.37 38.60 10.76
CA GLY A 99 16.50 37.75 11.58
C GLY A 99 15.01 38.08 11.43
N ILE A 100 14.17 37.18 11.96
CA ILE A 100 12.72 37.34 12.07
C ILE A 100 12.27 37.06 13.51
N SER A 101 11.17 37.67 13.95
CA SER A 101 10.59 37.37 15.26
C SER A 101 9.88 36.03 15.28
N ARG A 102 9.66 35.48 16.47
CA ARG A 102 8.92 34.22 16.67
C ARG A 102 7.42 34.36 16.38
N ALA A 103 6.88 35.57 16.41
CA ALA A 103 5.58 35.87 15.82
C ALA A 103 5.61 35.68 14.30
N GLN A 104 6.56 36.31 13.60
CA GLN A 104 6.71 36.18 12.14
C GLN A 104 6.95 34.72 11.71
N TRP A 105 7.79 33.95 12.42
CA TRP A 105 7.96 32.51 12.19
C TRP A 105 6.63 31.74 12.33
N ARG A 106 5.92 31.92 13.45
CA ARG A 106 4.63 31.25 13.69
C ARG A 106 3.62 31.58 12.57
N ASP A 107 3.53 32.85 12.21
CA ASP A 107 2.50 33.35 11.29
C ASP A 107 2.81 32.96 9.84
N TYR A 108 4.08 32.91 9.44
CA TYR A 108 4.55 32.32 8.19
C TYR A 108 4.12 30.84 8.05
N PHE A 109 4.38 30.01 9.07
CA PHE A 109 3.96 28.61 9.05
C PHE A 109 2.44 28.43 9.12
N ASN A 110 1.71 29.34 9.79
CA ASN A 110 0.24 29.29 9.84
C ASN A 110 -0.39 29.58 8.46
N VAL A 111 0.18 30.49 7.67
CA VAL A 111 -0.26 30.72 6.27
C VAL A 111 0.09 29.51 5.40
N MET A 112 1.33 29.02 5.49
CA MET A 112 1.86 27.99 4.60
C MET A 112 1.29 26.58 4.84
N GLU A 113 1.00 26.21 6.09
CA GLU A 113 0.46 24.88 6.42
C GLU A 113 -1.04 24.74 6.07
N SER A 114 -1.72 25.84 5.70
CA SER A 114 -3.15 25.84 5.36
C SER A 114 -3.54 24.99 4.13
N GLY A 115 -2.58 24.69 3.24
CA GLY A 115 -2.83 23.91 2.01
C GLY A 115 -1.98 22.65 1.82
N THR A 116 -0.83 22.51 2.50
CA THR A 116 0.20 21.54 2.08
C THR A 116 0.78 20.72 3.24
N ARG A 117 0.06 19.69 3.67
CA ARG A 117 0.53 18.71 4.66
C ARG A 117 1.22 17.51 3.99
N SER A 118 2.54 17.54 3.89
CA SER A 118 3.34 16.37 3.47
C SER A 118 3.22 15.25 4.52
N PRO A 119 2.76 14.03 4.17
CA PRO A 119 2.61 12.95 5.13
C PRO A 119 3.97 12.42 5.59
N GLY A 120 4.18 12.32 6.91
CA GLY A 120 5.43 11.85 7.51
C GLY A 120 6.43 12.94 7.91
N ARG A 121 6.24 14.20 7.49
CA ARG A 121 7.03 15.33 7.99
C ARG A 121 6.80 15.48 9.50
N LEU A 122 7.88 15.40 10.30
CA LEU A 122 7.79 15.47 11.76
C LEU A 122 7.92 16.92 12.27
N TRP A 123 8.99 17.60 11.86
CA TRP A 123 9.32 18.96 12.29
C TRP A 123 10.24 19.67 11.29
N LEU A 124 10.38 20.99 11.45
CA LEU A 124 11.39 21.83 10.78
C LEU A 124 11.84 22.88 11.80
N GLY A 125 13.14 23.18 11.84
CA GLY A 125 13.68 24.27 12.66
C GLY A 125 14.83 25.01 11.99
N PHE A 126 15.23 26.12 12.61
CA PHE A 126 16.39 26.91 12.20
C PHE A 126 17.35 27.06 13.38
N ALA A 127 18.61 26.67 13.15
CA ALA A 127 19.71 26.83 14.07
C ALA A 127 20.63 27.94 13.55
N GLN A 128 20.72 29.04 14.29
CA GLN A 128 21.60 30.15 13.95
C GLN A 128 23.02 29.82 14.41
N ARG A 129 24.04 30.21 13.63
CA ARG A 129 25.43 30.19 14.09
C ARG A 129 25.63 31.26 15.16
N VAL A 130 25.97 30.87 16.38
CA VAL A 130 26.17 31.76 17.52
C VAL A 130 27.62 31.65 18.00
N PRO A 131 28.46 32.69 17.82
CA PRO A 131 29.80 32.74 18.41
C PRO A 131 29.75 32.68 19.93
N ALA A 132 30.78 32.12 20.57
CA ALA A 132 30.81 31.93 22.02
C ALA A 132 30.65 33.22 22.83
N ALA A 133 31.20 34.34 22.34
CA ALA A 133 31.07 35.66 22.96
C ALA A 133 29.62 36.20 22.91
N ASP A 134 28.85 35.82 21.89
CA ASP A 134 27.49 36.30 21.67
C ASP A 134 26.42 35.45 22.37
N ARG A 135 26.79 34.29 22.94
CA ARG A 135 25.87 33.31 23.53
C ARG A 135 24.89 33.94 24.53
N GLU A 136 25.37 34.72 25.50
CA GLU A 136 24.48 35.36 26.49
C GLU A 136 23.54 36.40 25.87
N THR A 137 23.99 37.08 24.82
CA THR A 137 23.18 38.04 24.06
C THR A 137 22.11 37.32 23.25
N HIS A 138 22.46 36.23 22.57
CA HIS A 138 21.52 35.37 21.86
C HIS A 138 20.47 34.77 22.80
N GLU A 139 20.88 34.22 23.95
CA GLU A 139 19.95 33.68 24.95
C GLU A 139 19.02 34.77 25.53
N ARG A 140 19.53 35.98 25.78
CA ARG A 140 18.75 37.13 26.26
C ARG A 140 17.72 37.60 25.22
N LEU A 141 18.11 37.69 23.94
CA LEU A 141 17.21 38.06 22.84
C LEU A 141 16.13 37.00 22.61
N ALA A 142 16.50 35.71 22.60
CA ALA A 142 15.56 34.60 22.46
C ALA A 142 14.52 34.59 23.61
N ARG A 143 14.94 34.85 24.85
CA ARG A 143 14.04 34.99 26.02
C ARG A 143 13.06 36.17 25.86
N ALA A 144 13.53 37.30 25.32
CA ALA A 144 12.68 38.47 25.05
C ALA A 144 11.67 38.21 23.91
N ASP A 145 12.05 37.45 22.87
CA ASP A 145 11.17 37.01 21.78
C ASP A 145 10.28 35.79 22.16
N GLY A 146 9.93 35.67 23.44
CA GLY A 146 8.93 34.73 23.95
C GLY A 146 9.42 33.34 24.33
N LEU A 147 10.73 33.05 24.31
CA LEU A 147 11.27 31.81 24.87
C LEU A 147 11.65 31.95 26.36
N ALA A 148 10.63 31.99 27.22
CA ALA A 148 10.84 31.73 28.65
C ALA A 148 11.66 30.43 28.83
N THR A 149 12.66 30.48 29.72
CA THR A 149 13.63 29.41 30.05
C THR A 149 14.57 28.88 28.95
N TYR A 150 14.63 29.47 27.75
CA TYR A 150 15.64 29.06 26.75
C TYR A 150 17.08 29.32 27.21
N GLY A 151 17.99 28.43 26.82
CA GLY A 151 19.44 28.55 26.94
C GLY A 151 20.11 27.61 25.92
N VAL A 152 21.35 27.90 25.54
CA VAL A 152 22.12 27.01 24.67
C VAL A 152 22.56 25.78 25.47
N ARG A 153 22.20 24.59 24.99
CA ARG A 153 22.57 23.30 25.57
C ARG A 153 23.64 22.66 24.69
N ALA A 154 24.87 22.81 25.15
CA ALA A 154 26.05 22.14 24.64
C ALA A 154 26.78 21.49 25.84
N ASN A 155 27.30 20.29 25.65
CA ASN A 155 28.08 19.52 26.60
C ASN A 155 29.53 20.05 26.69
N GLU A 156 30.05 20.61 25.60
CA GLU A 156 31.42 21.11 25.51
C GLU A 156 31.48 22.62 25.19
N GLN A 157 32.52 23.28 25.70
CA GLN A 157 32.78 24.69 25.44
C GLN A 157 33.46 24.86 24.06
N ARG A 158 32.73 25.37 23.07
CA ARG A 158 33.22 25.62 21.70
C ARG A 158 33.33 27.12 21.39
N ALA A 159 34.02 27.43 20.29
CA ALA A 159 34.15 28.79 19.73
C ALA A 159 32.85 29.30 19.07
N GLU A 160 32.02 28.37 18.59
CA GLU A 160 30.70 28.62 18.01
C GLU A 160 29.75 27.46 18.33
N TYR A 161 28.46 27.76 18.29
CA TYR A 161 27.37 26.84 18.60
C TYR A 161 26.28 26.98 17.53
N TYR A 162 25.51 25.91 17.29
CA TYR A 162 24.37 25.89 16.37
C TYR A 162 23.06 25.55 17.12
N PRO A 163 22.63 26.38 18.10
CA PRO A 163 21.47 26.10 18.91
C PRO A 163 20.16 26.26 18.13
N LEU A 164 19.27 25.28 18.25
CA LEU A 164 17.94 25.28 17.64
C LEU A 164 17.04 26.36 18.27
N ALA A 165 16.99 27.53 17.63
CA ALA A 165 16.30 28.73 18.13
C ALA A 165 14.86 28.85 17.59
N TYR A 166 14.57 28.31 16.41
CA TYR A 166 13.24 28.28 15.80
C TYR A 166 12.82 26.85 15.49
N PHE A 167 11.52 26.56 15.62
CA PHE A 167 10.97 25.20 15.48
C PHE A 167 9.47 25.22 15.15
N ARG A 168 9.03 24.29 14.30
CA ARG A 168 7.63 23.96 13.98
C ARG A 168 7.51 22.44 13.92
N ALA A 169 6.53 21.86 14.63
CA ALA A 169 6.13 20.46 14.46
C ALA A 169 4.94 20.37 13.50
N PHE A 170 4.82 19.24 12.79
CA PHE A 170 3.77 18.97 11.79
C PHE A 170 2.88 17.78 12.17
N GLY A 171 2.79 17.49 13.48
CA GLY A 171 2.05 16.36 14.04
C GLY A 171 1.92 16.46 15.57
N THR A 172 1.56 15.35 16.20
CA THR A 172 1.38 15.23 17.67
C THR A 172 2.70 15.09 18.45
N GLN A 173 3.86 15.30 17.80
CA GLN A 173 5.17 15.12 18.42
C GLN A 173 5.60 16.38 19.20
N ASP A 174 5.26 16.42 20.48
CA ASP A 174 5.52 17.56 21.38
C ASP A 174 7.00 17.81 21.72
N ARG A 175 7.92 16.91 21.29
CA ARG A 175 9.37 17.01 21.54
C ARG A 175 9.97 18.16 20.73
N ARG A 176 9.97 19.36 21.32
CA ARG A 176 10.64 20.58 20.86
C ARG A 176 12.09 20.59 21.35
N PRO A 177 13.13 20.33 20.51
CA PRO A 177 14.53 20.28 20.93
C PRO A 177 15.15 21.69 21.08
N LEU A 178 14.38 22.66 21.59
CA LEU A 178 14.80 24.06 21.68
C LEU A 178 16.09 24.19 22.49
N GLY A 179 17.02 24.99 21.98
CA GLY A 179 18.34 25.20 22.56
C GLY A 179 19.31 24.02 22.41
N LEU A 180 18.92 22.89 21.80
CA LEU A 180 19.87 21.84 21.43
C LEU A 180 20.87 22.40 20.42
N ASP A 181 22.17 22.26 20.69
CA ASP A 181 23.18 22.50 19.66
C ASP A 181 23.21 21.32 18.68
N LEU A 182 22.90 21.58 17.41
CA LEU A 182 22.90 20.54 16.37
C LEU A 182 24.31 19.97 16.10
N GLN A 183 25.37 20.63 16.54
CA GLN A 183 26.74 20.11 16.45
C GLN A 183 27.02 18.95 17.43
N GLU A 184 26.13 18.69 18.38
CA GLU A 184 26.20 17.55 19.32
C GLU A 184 25.10 16.50 19.11
N ASP A 185 24.18 16.72 18.17
CA ASP A 185 23.13 15.77 17.86
C ASP A 185 23.69 14.63 16.98
N HIS A 186 24.37 13.69 17.63
CA HIS A 186 24.83 12.43 17.05
C HIS A 186 23.61 11.58 16.66
N GLY A 187 22.99 11.90 15.51
CA GLY A 187 21.65 11.48 15.11
C GLY A 187 21.29 10.03 15.43
N ALA A 188 20.23 9.87 16.22
CA ALA A 188 19.75 8.62 16.81
C ALA A 188 18.38 8.18 16.25
#